data_AF-A0A947DXL8-F1
#
_entry.id   AF-A0A947DXL8-F1
#
_cell.length_a   1.000
_cell.length_b   1.000
_cell.length_c   1.000
_cell.angle_alpha   90.00
_cell.angle_beta   90.00
_cell.angle_gamma   90.00
#
_symmetry.space_group_name_H-M   'P 1'
#
loop_
_entity.id
_entity.type
_entity.pdbx_description
1 polymer ?
#
loop_
_entity_poly.entity_id
_entity_poly.type
_entity_poly.pdbx_seq_one_letter_code
_entity_poly.pdbx_strand_id
1 'polypeptide(L)' 'MQCPTCPDTALVMSDRQGVEIDYCPKCRGVWLDRGELDKL' A
#
# COMPACT_ATOMS: atom_id res chain seq x y z
N MET A 1 2.96 1.75 -7.66
CA MET A 1 3.17 3.19 -7.38
C MET A 1 4.48 3.42 -6.62
N GLN A 2 5.14 4.57 -6.75
CA GLN A 2 6.40 4.86 -6.02
C GLN A 2 6.09 5.39 -4.62
N CYS A 3 6.91 5.02 -3.64
CA CYS A 3 6.77 5.51 -2.28
C CYS A 3 7.16 6.99 -2.21
N PRO A 4 6.30 7.89 -1.68
CA PRO A 4 6.63 9.32 -1.57
C PRO A 4 7.78 9.60 -0.57
N THR A 5 8.01 8.68 0.36
CA THR A 5 9.12 8.74 1.34
C THR A 5 10.39 8.07 0.81
N CYS A 6 10.28 7.15 -0.15
CA CYS A 6 11.38 6.38 -0.70
C CYS A 6 11.28 6.42 -2.23
N PRO A 7 11.84 7.46 -2.89
CA PRO A 7 11.66 7.71 -4.32
C PRO A 7 12.09 6.54 -5.21
N ASP A 8 13.15 5.84 -4.80
CA ASP A 8 13.72 4.69 -5.52
C ASP A 8 13.08 3.35 -5.12
N THR A 9 11.94 3.37 -4.42
CA THR A 9 11.28 2.15 -3.94
C THR A 9 9.86 2.09 -4.45
N ALA A 10 9.58 1.04 -5.21
CA ALA A 10 8.23 0.69 -5.60
C ALA A 10 7.45 0.16 -4.39
N LEU A 11 6.19 0.57 -4.27
CA LEU A 11 5.22 0.00 -3.35
C LEU A 11 4.86 -1.41 -3.84
N VAL A 12 4.65 -2.31 -2.87
CA VAL A 12 4.33 -3.71 -3.07
C VAL A 12 2.88 -3.93 -2.66
N MET A 13 2.09 -4.44 -3.60
CA MET A 13 0.70 -4.83 -3.35
C MET A 13 0.65 -6.13 -2.55
N SER A 14 -0.23 -6.20 -1.58
CA SER A 14 -0.54 -7.39 -0.79
C SER A 14 -2.01 -7.44 -0.47
N ASP A 15 -2.64 -8.59 -0.67
CA ASP A 15 -3.98 -8.84 -0.12
C ASP A 15 -3.86 -9.23 1.36
N ARG A 16 -4.64 -8.58 2.22
CA ARG A 16 -4.85 -8.97 3.61
C ARG A 16 -6.33 -9.01 3.90
N GLN A 17 -6.86 -10.22 4.11
CA GLN A 17 -8.27 -10.43 4.47
C GLN A 17 -9.25 -9.85 3.42
N GLY A 18 -8.86 -9.90 2.13
CA GLY A 18 -9.68 -9.35 1.04
C GLY A 18 -9.56 -7.83 0.87
N VAL A 19 -8.55 -7.21 1.47
CA VAL A 19 -8.18 -5.80 1.35
C VAL A 19 -6.81 -5.71 0.67
N GLU A 20 -6.76 -5.07 -0.49
CA GLU A 20 -5.58 -4.86 -1.32
C GLU A 20 -4.78 -3.66 -0.79
N ILE A 21 -3.80 -3.96 0.07
CA ILE A 21 -2.94 -2.95 0.66
C ILE A 21 -1.66 -2.77 -0.15
N ASP A 22 -1.24 -1.53 -0.34
CA ASP A 22 0.07 -1.23 -0.87
C ASP A 22 1.02 -0.82 0.25
N TYR A 23 2.17 -1.49 0.37
CA TYR A 23 3.15 -1.16 1.40
C TYR A 23 4.55 -0.97 0.84
N CYS A 24 5.34 -0.14 1.52
CA CYS A 24 6.74 0.06 1.17
C CYS A 24 7.63 -0.90 1.96
N PRO A 25 8.45 -1.76 1.33
CA PRO A 25 9.35 -2.67 2.04
C PRO A 25 10.50 -1.95 2.76
N LYS A 26 10.81 -0.70 2.38
CA LYS A 26 11.93 0.08 2.93
C LYS A 26 11.54 0.87 4.17
N CYS A 27 10.48 1.67 4.10
CA CYS A 27 10.03 2.50 5.23
C CYS A 27 8.87 1.89 6.02
N ARG A 28 8.26 0.79 5.53
CA ARG A 28 7.07 0.14 6.12
C ARG A 28 5.82 1.02 6.16
N GLY A 29 5.75 2.07 5.35
CA GLY A 29 4.52 2.82 5.15
C GLY A 29 3.46 1.98 4.42
N VAL A 30 2.19 2.27 4.67
CA VAL A 30 1.03 1.61 4.05
C VAL A 30 0.15 2.67 3.40
N TRP A 31 -0.33 2.37 2.20
CA TRP A 31 -1.20 3.20 1.39
C TRP A 31 -2.39 2.36 0.96
N LEU A 32 -3.58 2.92 1.10
CA LEU A 32 -4.85 2.27 0.83
C LEU A 32 -5.59 3.09 -0.22
N ASP A 33 -6.17 2.41 -1.21
CA ASP A 33 -7.01 3.07 -2.19
C ASP A 33 -8.40 3.36 -1.62
N ARG A 34 -8.93 4.53 -1.99
CA ARG A 34 -10.13 5.14 -1.40
C ARG A 34 -11.43 4.32 -1.59
N GLY A 35 -11.40 3.22 -2.35
CA GLY A 35 -12.54 2.33 -2.59
C GLY A 35 -12.60 1.07 -1.71
N GLU A 36 -11.58 0.79 -0.91
CA GLU A 36 -11.55 -0.43 -0.07
C GLU A 36 -12.19 -0.26 1.30
N LEU A 37 -12.32 0.99 1.76
CA LEU A 37 -12.95 1.31 3.04
C LEU A 37 -14.46 1.02 3.07
N ASP A 38 -15.13 0.94 1.91
CA ASP A 38 -16.57 0.68 1.84
C ASP A 38 -16.94 -0.80 2.06
N LYS A 39 -15.96 -1.71 2.20
CA LYS A 39 -16.18 -3.13 2.52
C LYS A 39 -16.01 -3.47 4.01
N LEU A 40 -15.70 -2.49 4.86
CA LEU A 40 -15.50 -2.69 6.30
C LEU A 40 -16.79 -2.50 7.11
#